data_AF-G5ZZT2-F1
#
_entry.id   AF-G5ZZT2-F1
#
_cell.length_a   1.000
_cell.length_b   1.000
_cell.length_c   1.000
_cell.angle_alpha   90.00
_cell.angle_beta   90.00
_cell.angle_gamma   90.00
#
_symmetry.space_group_name_H-M   'P 1'
#
loop_
_entity.id
_entity.type
_entity.pdbx_description
1 polymer ?
#
loop_
_entity_poly.entity_id
_entity_poly.type
_entity_poly.pdbx_seq_one_letter_code
_entity_poly.pdbx_strand_id
1 'polypeptide(L)'
;MTEQLPLSEVLDTAKQKLGSVSACLNDSAAFAAAVNAFDDWLSEHKERIARTTDQADSRQQIEQLIRELTRLEMQARYNISLVSDMQGYIRGQLDTAPIPPTPYHRSL
;
A
#
# COMPACT_ATOMS: atom_id res chain seq x y z
N MET A 1 31.07 -16.11 5.71
CA MET A 1 30.39 -16.22 7.02
C MET A 1 29.36 -15.11 7.04
N THR A 2 28.09 -15.43 6.77
CA THR A 2 27.00 -14.47 6.95
C THR A 2 26.74 -14.41 8.45
N GLU A 3 27.21 -13.35 9.10
CA GLU A 3 26.84 -13.06 10.49
C GLU A 3 25.32 -13.09 10.58
N GLN A 4 24.83 -14.07 11.33
CA GLN A 4 23.42 -14.31 11.48
C GLN A 4 22.84 -13.24 12.41
N LEU A 5 22.28 -12.17 11.83
CA LEU A 5 21.55 -11.12 12.58
C LEU A 5 20.53 -11.77 13.54
N PRO A 6 20.50 -11.43 14.84
CA PRO A 6 19.56 -11.99 15.80
C PRO A 6 18.10 -11.74 15.39
N LEU A 7 17.20 -12.65 15.80
CA LEU A 7 15.79 -12.58 15.40
C LEU A 7 15.08 -11.29 15.86
N SER A 8 15.59 -10.64 16.91
CA SER A 8 15.16 -9.31 17.35
C SER A 8 15.36 -8.25 16.27
N GLU A 9 16.50 -8.25 15.59
CA GLU A 9 16.79 -7.30 14.50
C GLU A 9 15.95 -7.61 13.26
N VAL A 10 15.62 -8.89 13.03
CA VAL A 10 14.67 -9.29 11.98
C VAL A 10 13.28 -8.68 12.26
N LEU A 11 12.82 -8.75 13.51
CA LEU A 11 11.54 -8.15 13.93
C LEU A 11 11.56 -6.62 13.88
N ASP A 12 12.65 -5.98 14.29
CA ASP A 12 12.77 -4.52 14.24
C ASP A 12 12.83 -4.01 12.80
N THR A 13 13.53 -4.73 11.91
CA THR A 13 13.54 -4.44 10.47
C THR A 13 12.14 -4.60 9.87
N ALA A 14 11.40 -5.63 10.26
CA ALA A 14 10.03 -5.83 9.80
C ALA A 14 9.11 -4.68 10.24
N LYS A 15 9.18 -4.25 11.51
CA LYS A 15 8.43 -3.09 12.02
C LYS A 15 8.80 -1.81 11.27
N GLN A 16 10.08 -1.59 11.00
CA GLN A 16 10.55 -0.42 10.26
C GLN A 16 10.01 -0.40 8.83
N LYS A 17 10.07 -1.53 8.12
CA LYS A 17 9.53 -1.64 6.76
C LYS A 17 8.01 -1.44 6.74
N LEU A 18 7.28 -1.99 7.71
CA LEU A 18 5.85 -1.75 7.85
C LEU A 18 5.54 -0.27 8.11
N GLY A 19 6.34 0.39 8.95
CA GLY A 19 6.27 1.85 9.14
C GLY A 19 6.48 2.63 7.85
N SER A 20 7.43 2.20 7.01
CA SER A 20 7.64 2.79 5.68
C SER A 20 6.44 2.60 4.77
N VAL A 21 5.82 1.40 4.75
CA VAL A 21 4.61 1.14 3.97
C VAL A 21 3.47 2.06 4.41
N SER A 22 3.27 2.20 5.72
CA SER A 22 2.25 3.10 6.29
C SER A 22 2.48 4.57 5.90
N ALA A 23 3.73 5.04 5.95
CA ALA A 23 4.08 6.41 5.56
C ALA A 23 3.81 6.70 4.07
N CYS A 24 3.85 5.67 3.22
CA CYS A 24 3.64 5.78 1.78
C CYS A 24 2.16 5.66 1.35
N LEU A 25 1.18 5.51 2.26
CA LEU A 25 -0.24 5.27 1.93
C LEU A 25 -0.86 6.29 0.95
N ASN A 26 -0.33 7.50 0.88
CA ASN A 26 -0.84 8.57 0.02
C ASN A 26 -0.16 8.63 -1.37
N ASP A 27 0.88 7.84 -1.59
CA ASP A 27 1.61 7.75 -2.86
C ASP A 27 1.59 6.30 -3.34
N SER A 28 0.77 6.02 -4.34
CA SER A 28 0.59 4.66 -4.87
C SER A 28 1.88 4.00 -5.37
N ALA A 29 2.82 4.78 -5.93
CA ALA A 29 4.06 4.23 -6.48
C ALA A 29 5.05 3.91 -5.35
N ALA A 30 5.19 4.83 -4.39
CA ALA A 30 6.02 4.62 -3.21
C ALA A 30 5.46 3.48 -2.33
N PHE A 31 4.14 3.39 -2.19
CA PHE A 31 3.48 2.31 -1.46
C PHE A 31 3.75 0.94 -2.09
N ALA A 32 3.56 0.82 -3.41
CA ALA A 32 3.83 -0.43 -4.12
C ALA A 32 5.31 -0.86 -4.00
N ALA A 33 6.24 0.09 -4.11
CA ALA A 33 7.67 -0.18 -3.92
C ALA A 33 7.98 -0.65 -2.49
N ALA A 34 7.38 -0.01 -1.47
CA ALA A 34 7.57 -0.39 -0.07
C ALA A 34 6.99 -1.77 0.25
N VAL A 35 5.83 -2.13 -0.31
CA VAL A 35 5.22 -3.46 -0.20
C VAL A 35 6.11 -4.53 -0.85
N ASN A 36 6.56 -4.31 -2.09
CA ASN A 36 7.46 -5.25 -2.76
C ASN A 36 8.77 -5.45 -1.97
N ALA A 37 9.36 -4.36 -1.45
CA ALA A 37 10.55 -4.44 -0.62
C ALA A 37 10.33 -5.12 0.75
N PHE A 38 9.08 -5.19 1.22
CA PHE A 38 8.69 -5.97 2.40
C PHE A 38 8.57 -7.46 2.04
N ASP A 39 7.92 -7.78 0.92
CA ASP A 39 7.73 -9.16 0.44
C ASP A 39 9.03 -9.85 0.02
N ASP A 40 9.93 -9.14 -0.67
CA ASP A 40 11.25 -9.63 -1.03
C ASP A 40 12.04 -9.98 0.24
N TRP A 41 12.03 -9.07 1.22
CA TRP A 41 12.69 -9.28 2.50
C TRP A 41 12.07 -10.46 3.28
N LEU A 42 10.74 -10.58 3.28
CA LEU A 42 10.03 -11.70 3.92
C LEU A 42 10.42 -13.03 3.28
N SER A 43 10.54 -13.06 1.95
CA SER A 43 10.92 -14.25 1.19
C SER A 43 12.34 -14.70 1.53
N GLU A 44 13.29 -13.76 1.62
CA GLU A 44 14.67 -14.04 2.05
C GLU A 44 14.75 -14.57 3.49
N HIS A 45 13.86 -14.10 4.38
CA HIS A 45 13.91 -14.44 5.80
C HIS A 45 12.95 -15.58 6.19
N LYS A 46 12.09 -16.05 5.28
CA LYS A 46 11.04 -17.06 5.54
C LYS A 46 11.59 -18.36 6.09
N GLU A 47 12.65 -18.90 5.48
CA GLU A 47 13.26 -20.15 5.95
C GLU A 47 13.86 -19.98 7.35
N ARG A 48 14.36 -18.79 7.65
CA ARG A 48 14.99 -18.47 8.93
C ARG A 48 13.93 -18.38 10.03
N ILE A 49 12.83 -17.68 9.75
CA ILE A 49 11.65 -17.60 10.61
C ILE A 49 11.09 -19.00 10.89
N ALA A 50 10.97 -19.84 9.86
CA ALA A 50 10.45 -21.21 9.98
C ALA A 50 11.32 -22.15 10.84
N ARG A 51 12.64 -21.94 10.88
CA ARG A 51 13.58 -22.72 11.70
C ARG A 51 13.60 -22.29 13.18
N THR A 52 12.99 -21.15 13.52
CA THR A 52 12.85 -20.67 14.90
C THR A 52 11.65 -21.35 15.57
N THR A 53 11.77 -22.65 15.85
CA THR A 53 10.72 -23.45 16.49
C THR A 53 10.51 -23.14 17.98
N ASP A 54 11.48 -22.49 18.63
CA ASP A 54 11.47 -22.21 20.08
C ASP A 54 11.00 -20.78 20.45
N GLN A 55 10.60 -19.97 19.47
CA GLN A 55 10.18 -18.58 19.68
C GLN A 55 8.74 -18.35 19.16
N ALA A 56 7.78 -19.01 19.82
CA ALA A 56 6.35 -18.86 19.52
C ALA A 56 5.92 -17.38 19.46
N ASP A 57 6.42 -16.55 20.39
CA ASP A 57 6.15 -15.11 20.43
C ASP A 57 6.62 -14.38 19.17
N SER A 58 7.81 -14.71 18.65
CA SER A 58 8.35 -14.05 17.46
C SER A 58 7.59 -14.42 16.20
N ARG A 59 7.15 -15.68 16.10
CA ARG A 59 6.28 -16.12 15.01
C ARG A 59 4.94 -15.38 15.04
N GLN A 60 4.33 -15.25 16.22
CA GLN A 60 3.08 -14.53 16.39
C GLN A 60 3.23 -13.04 16.03
N GLN A 61 4.35 -12.41 16.38
CA GLN A 61 4.63 -11.02 15.97
C GLN A 61 4.74 -10.87 14.45
N ILE A 62 5.39 -11.80 13.76
CA ILE A 62 5.50 -11.76 12.30
C ILE A 62 4.13 -11.96 11.64
N GLU A 63 3.34 -12.91 12.15
CA GLU A 63 1.97 -13.10 11.67
C GLU A 63 1.11 -11.83 11.88
N GLN A 64 1.31 -11.11 12.99
CA GLN A 64 0.65 -9.83 13.22
C GLN A 64 1.09 -8.76 12.22
N LEU A 65 2.39 -8.65 11.93
CA LEU A 65 2.92 -7.70 10.94
C LEU A 65 2.39 -7.99 9.53
N ILE A 66 2.26 -9.26 9.15
CA ILE A 66 1.66 -9.65 7.87
C ILE A 66 0.18 -9.23 7.81
N ARG A 67 -0.59 -9.45 8.89
CA ARG A 67 -1.99 -9.01 8.96
C ARG A 67 -2.13 -7.49 8.84
N GLU A 68 -1.23 -6.74 9.47
CA GLU A 68 -1.19 -5.28 9.36
C GLU A 68 -0.86 -4.84 7.94
N LEU A 69 0.10 -5.48 7.26
CA LEU A 69 0.39 -5.22 5.85
C LEU A 69 -0.85 -5.46 4.97
N THR A 70 -1.51 -6.60 5.12
CA THR A 70 -2.73 -6.93 4.34
C THR A 70 -3.82 -5.87 4.55
N ARG A 71 -3.96 -5.36 5.77
CA ARG A 71 -4.92 -4.28 6.07
C ARG A 71 -4.55 -2.99 5.35
N LEU A 72 -3.27 -2.61 5.35
CA LEU A 72 -2.77 -1.42 4.62
C LEU A 72 -3.02 -1.56 3.12
N GLU A 73 -2.80 -2.73 2.53
CA GLU A 73 -3.09 -2.98 1.11
C GLU A 73 -4.58 -2.85 0.79
N MET A 74 -5.46 -3.38 1.64
CA MET A 74 -6.91 -3.21 1.46
C MET A 74 -7.31 -1.74 1.51
N GLN A 75 -6.73 -0.98 2.45
CA GLN A 75 -6.99 0.46 2.56
C GLN A 75 -6.49 1.22 1.32
N ALA A 76 -5.29 0.90 0.82
CA ALA A 76 -4.76 1.51 -0.39
C ALA A 76 -5.66 1.23 -1.62
N ARG A 77 -6.13 -0.02 -1.78
CA ARG A 77 -7.07 -0.39 -2.85
C ARG A 77 -8.40 0.37 -2.75
N TYR A 78 -8.93 0.51 -1.54
CA TYR A 78 -10.15 1.29 -1.31
C TYR A 78 -9.95 2.77 -1.68
N ASN A 79 -8.84 3.36 -1.26
CA ASN A 79 -8.51 4.76 -1.59
C ASN A 79 -8.42 4.98 -3.11
N ILE A 80 -7.81 4.06 -3.85
CA ILE A 80 -7.74 4.11 -5.31
C ILE A 80 -9.13 4.05 -5.93
N SER A 81 -10.00 3.15 -5.44
CA SER A 81 -11.39 3.05 -5.92
C SER A 81 -12.16 4.36 -5.71
N LEU A 82 -12.05 4.95 -4.52
CA LEU A 82 -12.72 6.21 -4.20
C LEU A 82 -12.28 7.36 -5.13
N VAL A 83 -10.97 7.47 -5.39
CA VAL A 83 -10.44 8.49 -6.31
C VAL A 83 -10.97 8.27 -7.73
N SER A 84 -11.02 7.03 -8.20
CA SER A 84 -11.60 6.69 -9.51
C SER A 84 -13.07 7.08 -9.60
N ASP A 85 -13.87 6.77 -8.58
CA ASP A 85 -15.29 7.13 -8.53
C ASP A 85 -15.49 8.65 -8.55
N MET A 86 -14.67 9.39 -7.80
CA MET A 86 -14.70 10.86 -7.80
C MET A 86 -14.33 11.44 -9.18
N GLN A 87 -13.33 10.88 -9.86
CA GLN A 87 -12.99 11.30 -11.23
C GLN A 87 -14.14 11.04 -12.21
N GLY A 88 -14.81 9.90 -12.08
CA GLY A 88 -16.01 9.57 -12.87
C GLY A 88 -17.15 10.56 -12.62
N TYR A 89 -17.42 10.89 -11.36
CA TYR A 89 -18.42 11.88 -10.99
C TYR A 89 -18.11 13.27 -11.57
N ILE A 90 -16.86 13.74 -11.44
CA ILE A 90 -16.44 15.04 -11.98
C ILE A 90 -16.60 15.07 -13.51
N ARG A 91 -16.17 14.02 -14.21
CA ARG A 91 -16.34 13.92 -15.67
C ARG A 91 -17.82 13.95 -16.06
N GLY A 92 -18.66 13.17 -15.38
CA GLY A 92 -20.10 13.18 -15.61
C GLY A 92 -20.76 14.55 -15.38
N GLN A 93 -20.31 15.31 -14.39
CA GLN A 93 -20.77 16.69 -14.14
C GLN A 93 -20.30 17.68 -15.22
N LEU A 94 -19.07 17.52 -15.72
CA LEU A 94 -18.54 18.36 -16.80
C LEU A 94 -19.24 18.04 -18.14
N ASP A 95 -19.53 16.77 -18.42
CA ASP A 95 -20.20 16.33 -19.64
C ASP A 95 -21.71 16.71 -19.66
N THR A 96 -22.32 16.91 -18.49
CA THR A 96 -23.71 17.36 -18.34
C THR A 96 -23.84 18.87 -18.15
N ALA A 97 -22.73 19.62 -18.11
CA ALA A 97 -22.76 21.08 -18.07
C ALA A 97 -23.35 21.61 -19.39
N PRO A 98 -24.44 22.39 -19.36
CA PRO A 98 -25.07 22.89 -20.58
C PRO A 98 -24.10 23.81 -21.33
N ILE A 99 -23.87 23.52 -22.60
CA ILE A 99 -23.16 24.41 -23.52
C ILE A 99 -23.91 25.75 -23.52
N PRO A 100 -23.26 26.88 -23.18
CA PRO A 100 -23.94 28.17 -23.22
C PRO A 100 -24.42 28.42 -24.65
N PRO A 101 -25.68 28.87 -24.86
CA PRO A 101 -26.19 29.10 -26.19
C PRO A 101 -25.32 30.16 -26.86
N THR A 102 -24.62 29.77 -27.92
CA THR A 102 -23.92 30.71 -28.79
C THR A 102 -24.95 31.72 -29.31
N PRO A 103 -24.77 33.03 -29.07
CA PRO A 103 -25.71 34.02 -29.56
C PRO A 103 -25.62 34.00 -31.09
N TYR A 104 -26.66 33.50 -31.74
CA TYR A 104 -26.83 33.62 -33.18
C TYR A 104 -26.89 35.12 -33.52
N HIS A 105 -25.79 35.65 -34.06
CA HIS A 105 -25.79 36.92 -34.76
C HIS A 105 -26.60 36.71 -36.05
N ARG A 106 -27.84 37.15 -36.06
CA ARG A 106 -28.66 37.19 -37.27
C ARG A 106 -28.17 38.36 -38.12
N SER A 107 -27.41 38.04 -39.16
CA SER A 107 -27.05 38.98 -40.22
C SER A 107 -28.22 39.14 -41.19
N LEU A 108 -28.53 40.40 -41.51
CA LEU A 108 -29.36 40.94 -42.59
C LEU A 108 -30.89 40.90 -42.38
#